data_AF-A0A8T5QIU8-F1
#
_entry.id   AF-A0A8T5QIU8-F1
#
_cell.length_a   1.000
_cell.length_b   1.000
_cell.length_c   1.000
_cell.angle_alpha   90.00
_cell.angle_beta   90.00
_cell.angle_gamma   90.00
#
_symmetry.space_group_name_H-M   'P 1'
#
loop_
_entity.id
_entity.type
_entity.pdbx_description
1 polymer ?
#
loop_
_entity_poly.entity_id
_entity_poly.type
_entity_poly.pdbx_seq_one_letter_code
_entity_poly.pdbx_strand_id
1 'polypeptide(L)'
;MVNGDVATMATAFALIGTFLAFFFLIFVALYVYFAWAFMTIAKKLKYPKAWIAWIPFVQLALFPILAKKRESAWPWVFMFLVPIANFVFMIIWTWKIYERRKYPGALALIHLGGFIPFIGIFAGIANLVVWGLVAWHDR
;
A
#
# COMPACT_ATOMS: atom_id res chain seq x y z
N MET A 1 46.54 12.18 -13.90
CA MET A 1 45.13 12.57 -14.07
C MET A 1 44.20 11.36 -13.94
N VAL A 2 44.51 10.19 -14.53
CA VAL A 2 43.69 8.96 -14.48
C VAL A 2 43.28 8.48 -13.06
N ASN A 3 44.14 8.58 -12.04
CA ASN A 3 43.81 8.08 -10.69
C ASN A 3 42.73 8.91 -9.96
N GLY A 4 42.57 10.20 -10.31
CA GLY A 4 41.55 11.08 -9.70
C GLY A 4 40.14 10.72 -10.18
N ASP A 5 40.02 10.37 -11.46
CA ASP A 5 38.75 10.02 -12.09
C ASP A 5 38.25 8.63 -11.64
N VAL A 6 39.15 7.68 -11.42
CA VAL A 6 38.77 6.36 -10.88
C VAL A 6 38.29 6.44 -9.42
N ALA A 7 38.91 7.29 -8.61
CA ALA A 7 38.51 7.51 -7.22
C ALA A 7 37.14 8.20 -7.10
N THR A 8 36.85 9.19 -7.96
CA THR A 8 35.54 9.86 -7.99
C THR A 8 34.43 8.95 -8.53
N MET A 9 34.73 8.07 -9.48
CA MET A 9 33.78 7.05 -9.90
C MET A 9 33.50 6.04 -8.79
N ALA A 10 34.51 5.56 -8.08
CA ALA A 10 34.35 4.62 -6.96
C ALA A 10 33.49 5.21 -5.83
N THR A 11 33.70 6.48 -5.47
CA THR A 11 32.86 7.16 -4.46
C THR A 11 31.44 7.37 -4.94
N ALA A 12 31.22 7.71 -6.22
CA ALA A 12 29.88 7.84 -6.80
C ALA A 12 29.12 6.50 -6.76
N PHE A 13 29.76 5.39 -7.14
CA PHE A 13 29.15 4.05 -7.05
C PHE A 13 28.85 3.65 -5.60
N ALA A 14 29.73 3.95 -4.65
CA ALA A 14 29.49 3.68 -3.23
C ALA A 14 28.31 4.48 -2.66
N LEU A 15 28.19 5.77 -3.03
CA LEU A 15 27.07 6.61 -2.63
C LEU A 15 25.75 6.12 -3.23
N ILE A 16 25.73 5.78 -4.52
CA ILE A 16 24.54 5.21 -5.18
C ILE A 16 24.16 3.87 -4.53
N GLY A 17 25.13 2.99 -4.30
CA GLY A 17 24.91 1.70 -3.66
C GLY A 17 24.34 1.84 -2.24
N THR A 18 24.87 2.76 -1.45
CA THR A 18 24.39 3.05 -0.09
C THR A 18 22.98 3.63 -0.10
N PHE A 19 22.72 4.56 -1.02
CA PHE A 19 21.39 5.14 -1.22
C PHE A 19 20.38 4.06 -1.60
N LEU A 20 20.67 3.23 -2.60
CA LEU A 20 19.78 2.15 -3.03
C LEU A 20 19.51 1.14 -1.90
N ALA A 21 20.53 0.76 -1.13
CA ALA A 21 20.38 -0.15 0.00
C ALA A 21 19.46 0.44 1.09
N PHE A 22 19.62 1.72 1.41
CA PHE A 22 18.80 2.43 2.39
C PHE A 22 17.32 2.49 1.95
N PHE A 23 17.06 2.88 0.70
CA PHE A 23 15.70 2.93 0.15
C PHE A 23 15.07 1.54 0.04
N PHE A 24 15.87 0.52 -0.31
CA PHE A 24 15.41 -0.87 -0.33
C PHE A 24 14.95 -1.34 1.05
N LEU A 25 15.71 -1.04 2.11
CA LEU A 25 15.33 -1.38 3.49
C LEU A 25 14.02 -0.70 3.91
N ILE A 26 13.86 0.59 3.60
CA ILE A 26 12.61 1.31 3.88
C ILE A 26 11.45 0.70 3.11
N PHE A 27 11.65 0.40 1.82
CA PHE A 27 10.63 -0.22 0.99
C PHE A 27 10.17 -1.56 1.55
N VAL A 28 11.10 -2.42 1.97
CA VAL A 28 10.79 -3.71 2.59
C VAL A 28 10.03 -3.51 3.91
N ALA A 29 10.45 -2.57 4.76
CA ALA A 29 9.78 -2.28 6.02
C ALA A 29 8.32 -1.81 5.81
N LEU A 30 8.10 -0.89 4.88
CA LEU A 30 6.76 -0.41 4.51
C LEU A 30 5.90 -1.52 3.91
N TYR A 31 6.49 -2.38 3.09
CA TYR A 31 5.80 -3.53 2.50
C TYR A 31 5.34 -4.51 3.59
N VAL A 32 6.22 -4.89 4.50
CA VAL A 32 5.91 -5.79 5.62
C VAL A 32 4.82 -5.18 6.50
N TYR A 33 4.92 -3.89 6.82
CA TYR A 33 3.91 -3.16 7.58
C TYR A 33 2.54 -3.25 6.90
N PHE A 34 2.48 -2.95 5.60
CA PHE A 34 1.24 -2.92 4.84
C PHE A 34 0.61 -4.31 4.68
N ALA A 35 1.42 -5.31 4.32
CA ALA A 35 0.98 -6.70 4.21
C ALA A 35 0.42 -7.21 5.54
N TRP A 36 1.07 -6.88 6.65
CA TRP A 36 0.64 -7.30 7.97
C TRP A 36 -0.62 -6.59 8.47
N ALA A 37 -0.73 -5.28 8.25
CA ALA A 37 -1.93 -4.50 8.54
C ALA A 37 -3.13 -5.06 7.75
N PHE A 38 -2.94 -5.30 6.46
CA PHE A 38 -4.00 -5.82 5.59
C PHE A 38 -4.41 -7.26 5.91
N MET A 39 -3.44 -8.13 6.27
CA MET A 39 -3.72 -9.47 6.78
C MET A 39 -4.57 -9.40 8.06
N THR A 40 -4.25 -8.49 8.97
CA THR A 40 -5.00 -8.30 10.23
C THR A 40 -6.44 -7.88 9.95
N ILE A 41 -6.63 -6.93 9.02
CA ILE A 41 -7.97 -6.52 8.58
C ILE A 41 -8.74 -7.71 7.99
N ALA A 42 -8.10 -8.49 7.12
CA ALA A 42 -8.71 -9.67 6.51
C ALA A 42 -9.14 -10.72 7.55
N LYS A 43 -8.29 -10.98 8.55
CA LYS A 43 -8.62 -11.87 9.69
C LYS A 43 -9.81 -11.35 10.48
N LYS A 44 -9.82 -10.05 10.82
CA LYS A 44 -10.93 -9.40 11.55
C LYS A 44 -12.23 -9.39 10.75
N LEU A 45 -12.15 -9.34 9.42
CA LEU A 45 -13.29 -9.50 8.50
C LEU A 45 -13.67 -10.96 8.21
N LYS A 46 -13.07 -11.92 8.93
CA LYS A 46 -13.31 -13.38 8.83
C LYS A 46 -13.02 -13.97 7.45
N TYR A 47 -12.03 -13.44 6.73
CA TYR A 47 -11.59 -14.03 5.46
C TYR A 47 -10.63 -15.20 5.70
N PRO A 48 -10.95 -16.43 5.22
CA PRO A 48 -10.17 -17.64 5.56
C PRO A 48 -8.74 -17.61 5.01
N LYS A 49 -8.50 -16.95 3.87
CA LYS A 49 -7.20 -16.88 3.22
C LYS A 49 -6.51 -15.52 3.43
N ALA A 50 -6.55 -14.99 4.65
CA ALA A 50 -5.97 -13.68 4.99
C ALA A 50 -4.46 -13.56 4.67
N TRP A 51 -3.73 -14.68 4.67
CA TRP A 51 -2.28 -14.72 4.35
C TRP A 51 -1.96 -14.27 2.92
N ILE A 52 -2.94 -14.28 2.00
CA ILE A 52 -2.76 -13.84 0.62
C ILE A 52 -2.37 -12.34 0.55
N ALA A 53 -2.58 -11.57 1.62
CA ALA A 53 -2.11 -10.19 1.75
C ALA A 53 -0.58 -10.04 1.60
N TRP A 54 0.20 -11.11 1.77
CA TRP A 54 1.65 -11.13 1.57
C TRP A 54 2.09 -11.36 0.12
N ILE A 55 1.16 -11.58 -0.81
CA ILE A 55 1.50 -11.77 -2.23
C ILE A 55 1.15 -10.46 -2.97
N PRO A 56 2.12 -9.67 -3.48
CA PRO A 56 1.86 -8.33 -4.01
C PRO A 56 0.74 -8.26 -5.05
N PHE A 57 0.75 -9.18 -6.01
CA PHE A 57 -0.25 -9.19 -7.09
C PHE A 57 -1.62 -9.69 -6.62
N VAL A 58 -1.65 -10.65 -5.71
CA VAL A 58 -2.93 -11.22 -5.21
C VAL A 58 -3.52 -10.36 -4.09
N GLN A 59 -2.70 -9.57 -3.40
CA GLN A 59 -3.12 -8.57 -2.43
C GLN A 59 -4.09 -7.56 -3.04
N LEU A 60 -3.93 -7.22 -4.32
CA LEU A 60 -4.86 -6.34 -5.04
C LEU A 60 -6.26 -6.95 -5.14
N ALA A 61 -6.36 -8.27 -5.33
CA ALA A 61 -7.64 -8.98 -5.37
C ALA A 61 -8.34 -9.05 -4.00
N LEU A 62 -7.62 -8.88 -2.89
CA LEU A 62 -8.24 -8.85 -1.56
C LEU A 62 -9.12 -7.61 -1.34
N PHE A 63 -8.82 -6.47 -1.95
CA PHE A 63 -9.63 -5.24 -1.78
C PHE A 63 -11.11 -5.46 -2.12
N PRO A 64 -11.49 -5.92 -3.33
CA PRO A 64 -12.88 -6.18 -3.67
C PRO A 64 -13.50 -7.30 -2.81
N ILE A 65 -12.73 -8.34 -2.46
CA ILE A 65 -13.19 -9.45 -1.61
C ILE A 65 -13.59 -8.93 -0.22
N LEU A 66 -12.70 -8.17 0.42
CA LEU A 66 -12.93 -7.59 1.73
C LEU A 66 -13.98 -6.48 1.71
N ALA A 67 -14.20 -5.81 0.57
CA ALA A 67 -15.30 -4.87 0.39
C ALA A 67 -16.68 -5.55 0.26
N LYS A 68 -16.77 -6.90 0.26
CA LYS A 68 -18.00 -7.67 0.03
C LYS A 68 -18.70 -7.32 -1.30
N LYS A 69 -17.98 -6.73 -2.25
CA LYS A 69 -18.47 -6.51 -3.62
C LYS A 69 -18.34 -7.83 -4.40
N ARG A 70 -19.25 -8.76 -4.06
CA ARG A 70 -19.71 -9.92 -4.86
C ARG A 70 -18.61 -10.93 -5.25
N GLU A 71 -18.46 -12.00 -4.47
CA GLU A 71 -18.03 -13.39 -4.76
C GLU A 71 -16.99 -13.77 -5.85
N SER A 72 -16.59 -12.90 -6.77
CA SER A 72 -15.58 -13.16 -7.79
C SER A 72 -14.66 -11.95 -7.92
N ALA A 73 -13.48 -12.04 -7.30
CA ALA A 73 -12.40 -11.06 -7.43
C ALA A 73 -11.77 -11.05 -8.84
N TRP A 74 -12.05 -12.09 -9.63
CA TRP A 74 -11.39 -12.42 -10.89
C TRP A 74 -11.66 -11.44 -12.04
N PRO A 75 -12.89 -10.94 -12.27
CA PRO A 75 -13.15 -9.96 -13.34
C PRO A 75 -12.50 -8.60 -13.07
N TRP A 76 -12.26 -8.27 -11.81
CA TRP A 76 -11.76 -6.96 -11.39
C TRP A 76 -10.25 -6.78 -11.64
N VAL A 77 -9.50 -7.87 -11.79
CA VAL A 77 -8.07 -7.82 -12.15
C VAL A 77 -7.88 -7.29 -13.59
N PHE A 78 -8.86 -7.48 -14.49
CA PHE A 78 -8.81 -6.93 -15.84
C PHE A 78 -9.06 -5.41 -15.90
N MET A 79 -9.59 -4.80 -14.85
CA MET A 79 -9.78 -3.34 -14.81
C MET A 79 -8.48 -2.57 -14.55
N PHE A 80 -7.38 -3.26 -14.23
CA PHE A 80 -6.04 -2.66 -14.21
C PHE A 80 -5.58 -2.20 -15.60
N LEU A 81 -6.22 -2.64 -16.69
CA LEU A 81 -6.00 -2.10 -18.03
C LEU A 81 -6.52 -0.66 -18.19
N VAL A 82 -7.39 -0.16 -17.29
CA VAL A 82 -7.92 1.22 -17.30
C VAL A 82 -7.43 1.98 -16.05
N PRO A 83 -6.35 2.80 -16.17
CA PRO A 83 -5.68 3.40 -15.01
C PRO A 83 -6.59 4.26 -14.13
N ILE A 84 -7.44 5.09 -14.74
CA ILE A 84 -8.31 6.04 -14.03
C ILE A 84 -9.39 5.30 -13.22
N ALA A 85 -10.00 4.28 -13.82
CA ALA A 85 -11.01 3.47 -13.14
C ALA A 85 -10.41 2.80 -11.90
N ASN A 86 -9.21 2.23 -12.02
CA ASN A 86 -8.53 1.54 -10.93
C ASN A 86 -8.42 2.40 -9.65
N PHE A 87 -8.04 3.68 -9.78
CA PHE A 87 -7.93 4.58 -8.63
C PHE A 87 -9.27 4.79 -7.92
N VAL A 88 -10.33 5.07 -8.68
CA VAL A 88 -11.67 5.29 -8.12
C VAL A 88 -12.16 4.05 -7.38
N PHE A 89 -11.98 2.86 -7.97
CA PHE A 89 -12.39 1.61 -7.32
C PHE A 89 -11.57 1.27 -6.08
N MET A 90 -10.26 1.52 -6.09
CA MET A 90 -9.41 1.31 -4.92
C MET A 90 -9.91 2.13 -3.72
N ILE A 91 -10.35 3.37 -3.95
CA ILE A 91 -10.93 4.23 -2.92
C ILE A 91 -12.28 3.68 -2.47
N ILE A 92 -13.17 3.31 -3.39
CA ILE A 92 -14.49 2.75 -3.05
C ILE A 92 -14.35 1.47 -2.23
N TRP A 93 -13.42 0.57 -2.58
CA TRP A 93 -13.20 -0.66 -1.83
C TRP A 93 -12.60 -0.38 -0.46
N THR A 94 -11.63 0.51 -0.37
CA THR A 94 -11.03 0.92 0.92
C THR A 94 -12.09 1.57 1.83
N TRP A 95 -12.94 2.42 1.28
CA TRP A 95 -14.08 3.01 1.97
C TRP A 95 -15.00 1.93 2.54
N LYS A 96 -15.37 0.94 1.74
CA LYS A 96 -16.23 -0.17 2.19
C LYS A 96 -15.56 -1.06 3.22
N ILE A 97 -14.25 -1.31 3.10
CA ILE A 97 -13.47 -2.04 4.12
C ILE A 97 -13.52 -1.29 5.45
N TYR A 98 -13.38 0.04 5.42
CA TYR A 98 -13.43 0.88 6.62
C TYR A 98 -14.81 0.87 7.26
N GLU A 99 -15.89 1.03 6.48
CA GLU A 99 -17.27 0.91 6.97
C GLU A 99 -17.51 -0.46 7.62
N ARG A 100 -17.02 -1.54 7.00
CA ARG A 100 -17.13 -2.90 7.57
C ARG A 100 -16.33 -3.09 8.86
N ARG A 101 -15.26 -2.31 9.05
CA ARG A 101 -14.49 -2.25 10.29
C ARG A 101 -15.05 -1.21 11.28
N LYS A 102 -16.21 -0.62 11.00
CA LYS A 102 -16.87 0.45 11.79
C LYS A 102 -16.06 1.75 11.90
N TYR A 103 -15.25 2.04 10.88
CA TYR A 103 -14.56 3.32 10.74
C TYR A 103 -15.29 4.23 9.75
N PRO A 104 -15.16 5.56 9.89
CA PRO A 104 -15.70 6.49 8.91
C PRO A 104 -15.03 6.24 7.55
N GLY A 105 -15.83 5.89 6.54
CA GLY A 105 -15.34 5.58 5.20
C GLY A 105 -14.59 6.74 4.53
N ALA A 106 -14.85 7.98 4.95
CA ALA A 106 -14.12 9.17 4.53
C ALA A 106 -12.61 9.10 4.81
N LEU A 107 -12.15 8.24 5.75
CA LEU A 107 -10.72 7.98 5.94
C LEU A 107 -10.04 7.42 4.69
N ALA A 108 -10.79 6.77 3.78
CA ALA A 108 -10.26 6.29 2.51
C ALA A 108 -9.95 7.43 1.52
N LEU A 109 -10.49 8.64 1.76
CA LEU A 109 -10.15 9.81 0.94
C LEU A 109 -8.76 10.36 1.26
N ILE A 110 -8.17 10.01 2.42
CA ILE A 110 -6.80 10.43 2.77
C ILE A 110 -5.79 9.85 1.75
N HIS A 111 -6.12 8.73 1.11
CA HIS A 111 -5.35 8.17 -0.01
C HIS A 111 -5.28 9.11 -1.21
N LEU A 112 -6.31 9.94 -1.46
CA LEU A 112 -6.30 10.95 -2.53
C LEU A 112 -5.33 12.09 -2.24
N GLY A 113 -5.16 12.46 -0.96
CA GLY A 113 -4.21 13.50 -0.55
C GLY A 113 -2.76 13.17 -0.92
N GLY A 114 -2.44 11.88 -1.09
CA GLY A 114 -1.13 11.39 -1.55
C GLY A 114 -0.76 11.87 -2.95
N PHE A 115 -1.74 12.21 -3.79
CA PHE A 115 -1.53 12.64 -5.18
C PHE A 115 -1.28 14.15 -5.33
N ILE A 116 -1.53 14.94 -4.28
CA ILE A 116 -1.33 16.38 -4.31
C ILE A 116 0.16 16.67 -4.06
N PRO A 117 0.87 17.32 -4.99
CA PRO A 117 2.25 17.76 -4.75
C PRO A 117 2.32 18.61 -3.47
N PHE A 118 3.38 18.49 -2.67
CA PHE A 118 3.58 19.13 -1.35
C PHE A 118 2.80 18.55 -0.16
N ILE A 119 1.56 18.08 -0.36
CA ILE A 119 0.77 17.42 0.72
C ILE A 119 1.03 15.91 0.76
N GLY A 120 1.50 15.33 -0.35
CA GLY A 120 1.64 13.90 -0.53
C GLY A 120 2.46 13.17 0.55
N ILE A 121 3.51 13.79 1.10
CA ILE A 121 4.32 13.19 2.17
C ILE A 121 3.51 13.08 3.48
N PHE A 122 2.86 14.17 3.89
CA PHE A 122 2.02 14.19 5.10
C PHE A 122 0.81 13.27 4.95
N ALA A 123 0.16 13.28 3.79
CA ALA A 123 -0.93 12.37 3.48
C ALA A 123 -0.44 10.91 3.46
N GLY A 124 0.77 10.64 2.96
CA GLY A 124 1.40 9.32 2.97
C GLY A 124 1.58 8.79 4.40
N ILE A 125 2.13 9.62 5.29
CA ILE A 125 2.27 9.27 6.72
C ILE A 125 0.90 9.06 7.36
N ALA A 126 -0.07 9.95 7.12
CA ALA A 126 -1.43 9.80 7.61
C ALA A 126 -2.08 8.49 7.13
N ASN A 127 -1.86 8.10 5.87
CA ASN A 127 -2.35 6.84 5.33
C ASN A 127 -1.77 5.63 6.06
N LEU A 128 -0.47 5.64 6.39
CA LEU A 128 0.13 4.56 7.19
C LEU A 128 -0.55 4.48 8.55
N VAL A 129 -0.71 5.61 9.24
CA VAL A 129 -1.39 5.68 10.55
C VAL A 129 -2.83 5.18 10.46
N VAL A 130 -3.58 5.58 9.42
CA VAL A 130 -4.96 5.12 9.20
C VAL A 130 -5.02 3.62 8.97
N TRP A 131 -4.13 3.05 8.16
CA TRP A 131 -4.07 1.60 7.96
C TRP A 131 -3.76 0.86 9.25
N GLY A 132 -2.81 1.35 10.05
CA GLY A 132 -2.49 0.78 11.37
C GLY A 132 -3.65 0.90 12.36
N LEU A 133 -4.30 2.08 12.41
CA LEU A 133 -5.47 2.31 13.24
C LEU A 133 -6.60 1.36 12.87
N VAL A 134 -6.93 1.27 11.58
CA VAL A 134 -7.96 0.35 11.11
C VAL A 134 -7.53 -1.09 11.34
N ALA A 135 -6.26 -1.46 11.21
CA ALA A 135 -5.81 -2.83 11.44
C ALA A 135 -5.89 -3.25 12.92
N TRP A 136 -5.31 -2.46 13.83
CA TRP A 136 -5.05 -2.89 15.20
C TRP A 136 -6.01 -2.34 16.23
N HIS A 137 -6.55 -1.13 16.07
CA HIS A 137 -7.56 -0.61 16.97
C HIS A 137 -8.91 -1.29 16.68
N ASP A 138 -9.63 -1.67 17.74
CA ASP A 138 -10.93 -2.33 17.66
C ASP A 138 -12.04 -1.37 18.10
N ARG A 139 -13.16 -1.35 17.37
CA ARG A 139 -14.37 -0.55 17.60
C ARG A 139 -15.64 -1.41 17.43
#